data_AF-A0A8X7TGI6-F1
#
_entry.id   AF-A0A8X7TGI6-F1
#
_cell.length_a   1.000
_cell.length_b   1.000
_cell.length_c   1.000
_cell.angle_alpha   90.00
_cell.angle_beta   90.00
_cell.angle_gamma   90.00
#
_symmetry.space_group_name_H-M   'P 1'
#
loop_
_entity.id
_entity.type
_entity.pdbx_description
1 polymer ?
#
loop_
_entity_poly.entity_id
_entity_poly.type
_entity_poly.pdbx_seq_one_letter_code
_entity_poly.pdbx_strand_id
1 'polypeptide(L)'
;MSFSSSTHRIAVGSFLEDYNNRIDILSFDSDSMSLKPLPSLSFEHPYPPTKLMFSPLPPPQQRGDLLASSGDFLRLWEVNEDSSSAEPVSVLNNSKTSEFCAPLTSFDWNDVEPKRLGTCSIDTTCTIWDVERSVGFASVSADGSVRIFDLRDKEHSTIIYEPPARYAAPEARVEQAGLEVYGDDSDGFE
;
A
#
# COMPACT_ATOMS: atom_id res chain seq x y z
N MET A 1 3.44 -3.20 15.24
CA MET A 1 3.69 -4.54 15.83
C MET A 1 2.56 -5.45 15.37
N SER A 2 2.88 -6.60 14.81
CA SER A 2 1.92 -7.60 14.33
C SER A 2 2.41 -8.97 14.80
N PHE A 3 1.50 -9.83 15.23
CA PHE A 3 1.78 -11.11 15.90
C PHE A 3 1.30 -12.28 15.04
N SER A 4 2.09 -13.36 14.95
CA SER A 4 1.66 -14.66 14.40
C SER A 4 1.34 -15.63 15.55
N SER A 5 0.39 -16.54 15.33
CA SER A 5 -0.28 -17.32 16.37
C SER A 5 0.52 -18.52 16.91
N SER A 6 1.60 -18.97 16.26
CA SER A 6 2.43 -20.07 16.77
C SER A 6 3.81 -19.62 17.28
N THR A 7 4.25 -18.42 16.89
CA THR A 7 5.52 -17.82 17.32
C THR A 7 5.32 -16.32 17.51
N HIS A 8 5.64 -15.81 18.70
CA HIS A 8 5.55 -14.38 19.02
C HIS A 8 6.65 -13.61 18.28
N ARG A 9 6.48 -13.43 16.96
CA ARG A 9 7.41 -12.67 16.12
C ARG A 9 6.97 -11.22 16.01
N ILE A 10 7.98 -10.38 15.90
CA ILE A 10 7.82 -8.94 15.71
C ILE A 10 8.74 -8.54 14.57
N ALA A 11 8.17 -7.96 13.52
CA ALA A 11 8.94 -7.31 12.48
C ALA A 11 9.20 -5.85 12.87
N VAL A 12 10.45 -5.40 12.72
CA VAL A 12 10.86 -4.01 12.94
C VAL A 12 11.61 -3.49 11.72
N GLY A 13 11.40 -2.23 11.37
CA GLY A 13 12.11 -1.56 10.30
C GLY A 13 13.16 -0.61 10.85
N SER A 14 14.26 -0.43 10.12
CA SER A 14 15.20 0.66 10.40
C SER A 14 14.64 2.02 9.97
N PHE A 15 15.25 3.08 10.47
CA PHE A 15 15.03 4.44 10.00
C PHE A 15 16.39 5.08 9.71
N LEU A 16 16.87 4.90 8.48
CA LEU A 16 18.09 5.49 7.96
C LEU A 16 17.74 6.51 6.88
N GLU A 17 18.50 7.60 6.82
CA GLU A 17 18.32 8.66 5.82
C GLU A 17 18.78 8.24 4.42
N ASP A 18 19.60 7.18 4.33
CA ASP A 18 20.08 6.61 3.08
C ASP A 18 19.19 5.46 2.57
N TYR A 19 19.53 4.95 1.38
CA TYR A 19 18.78 3.87 0.71
C TYR A 19 19.14 2.46 1.23
N ASN A 20 19.66 2.36 2.44
CA ASN A 20 20.16 1.09 3.02
C ASN A 20 19.33 0.65 4.22
N ASN A 21 18.02 0.92 4.18
CA ASN A 21 17.12 0.48 5.24
C ASN A 21 16.97 -1.06 5.22
N ARG A 22 16.44 -1.60 6.30
CA ARG A 22 16.23 -3.04 6.47
C ARG A 22 15.04 -3.34 7.36
N ILE A 23 14.58 -4.57 7.27
CA ILE A 23 13.60 -5.16 8.18
C ILE A 23 14.29 -6.30 8.93
N ASP A 24 14.15 -6.28 10.25
CA ASP A 24 14.68 -7.30 11.15
C ASP A 24 13.50 -8.04 11.81
N ILE A 25 13.57 -9.37 11.89
CA ILE A 25 12.61 -10.18 12.62
C ILE A 25 13.15 -10.52 14.00
N LEU A 26 12.34 -10.23 15.02
CA LEU A 26 12.61 -10.53 16.42
C LEU A 26 11.68 -11.64 16.90
N SER A 27 12.19 -12.53 17.73
CA SER A 27 11.38 -13.47 18.50
C SER A 27 11.21 -12.97 19.92
N PHE A 28 9.98 -13.02 20.44
CA PHE A 28 9.67 -12.72 21.82
C PHE A 28 9.59 -14.02 22.62
N ASP A 29 10.47 -14.13 23.60
CA ASP A 29 10.51 -15.25 24.54
C ASP A 29 9.67 -14.88 25.78
N SER A 30 8.52 -15.56 25.94
CA SER A 30 7.57 -15.30 27.02
C SER A 30 8.14 -15.61 28.40
N ASP A 31 9.04 -16.59 28.50
CA ASP A 31 9.58 -17.05 29.78
C ASP A 31 10.62 -16.06 30.32
N SER A 32 11.46 -15.55 29.43
CA SER A 32 12.48 -14.55 29.78
C SER A 32 12.01 -13.10 29.63
N MET A 33 10.79 -12.87 29.12
CA MET A 33 10.25 -11.55 28.78
C MET A 33 11.23 -10.72 27.94
N SER A 34 11.91 -11.37 27.00
CA SER A 34 12.99 -10.76 26.22
C SER A 34 12.77 -10.87 24.72
N LEU A 35 13.26 -9.85 24.00
CA LEU A 35 13.30 -9.84 22.55
C LEU A 35 14.67 -10.32 22.08
N LYS A 36 14.66 -11.35 21.23
CA LYS A 36 15.86 -11.93 20.64
C LYS A 36 15.84 -11.67 19.14
N PRO A 37 16.81 -10.95 18.57
CA PRO A 37 16.91 -10.82 17.12
C PRO A 37 17.17 -12.17 16.48
N LEU A 38 16.61 -12.40 15.30
CA LEU A 38 16.92 -13.54 14.45
C LEU A 38 17.83 -13.03 13.31
N PRO A 39 19.17 -13.11 13.45
CA PRO A 39 20.09 -12.44 12.53
C PRO A 39 20.00 -12.94 11.09
N SER A 40 19.52 -14.17 10.89
CA SER A 40 19.26 -14.76 9.58
C SER A 40 17.99 -14.20 8.90
N LEU A 41 17.11 -13.54 9.65
CA LEU A 41 15.89 -12.91 9.16
C LEU A 41 16.02 -11.38 9.21
N SER A 42 17.12 -10.89 8.61
CA SER A 42 17.39 -9.48 8.37
C SER A 42 17.55 -9.27 6.87
N PHE A 43 16.74 -8.39 6.27
CA PHE A 43 16.70 -8.19 4.82
C PHE A 43 16.51 -6.74 4.43
N GLU A 44 17.03 -6.37 3.26
CA GLU A 44 17.07 -4.99 2.78
C GLU A 44 15.68 -4.44 2.45
N HIS A 45 15.49 -3.16 2.73
CA HIS A 45 14.32 -2.39 2.35
C HIS A 45 14.78 -1.01 1.84
N PRO A 46 14.33 -0.55 0.66
CA PRO A 46 14.74 0.73 0.07
C PRO A 46 14.69 1.97 0.98
N TYR A 47 13.57 2.14 1.67
CA TYR A 47 13.27 3.30 2.51
C TYR A 47 12.79 2.87 3.89
N PRO A 48 12.70 3.74 4.91
CA PRO A 48 12.08 3.36 6.17
C PRO A 48 10.63 2.89 5.94
N PRO A 49 10.25 1.67 6.36
CA PRO A 49 8.88 1.20 6.17
C PRO A 49 7.93 1.99 7.06
N THR A 50 6.82 2.46 6.49
CA THR A 50 5.78 3.22 7.21
C THR A 50 4.89 2.32 8.06
N LYS A 51 4.73 1.05 7.65
CA LYS A 51 4.02 0.03 8.42
C LYS A 51 4.56 -1.37 8.07
N LEU A 52 4.49 -2.27 9.05
CA LEU A 52 4.82 -3.69 8.94
C LEU A 52 3.72 -4.52 9.61
N MET A 53 3.15 -5.48 8.89
CA MET A 53 2.14 -6.40 9.44
C MET A 53 2.24 -7.78 8.81
N PHE A 54 2.27 -8.81 9.64
CA PHE A 54 2.02 -10.18 9.21
C PHE A 54 0.56 -10.34 8.80
N SER A 55 0.33 -11.19 7.80
CA SER A 55 -0.99 -11.57 7.36
C SER A 55 -1.72 -12.34 8.46
N PRO A 56 -3.02 -12.12 8.67
CA PRO A 56 -3.80 -12.83 9.67
C PRO A 56 -4.21 -14.26 9.22
N LEU A 57 -3.68 -14.78 8.11
CA LEU A 57 -4.04 -16.09 7.56
C LEU A 57 -3.82 -17.23 8.58
N PRO A 58 -4.82 -18.09 8.84
CA PRO A 58 -4.66 -19.23 9.74
C PRO A 58 -3.80 -20.34 9.09
N PRO A 59 -2.90 -21.00 9.86
CA PRO A 59 -2.15 -22.16 9.36
C PRO A 59 -3.13 -23.34 9.13
N PRO A 60 -3.33 -23.77 7.86
CA PRO A 60 -2.41 -24.69 7.18
C PRO A 60 -2.14 -24.36 5.70
N GLN A 61 -2.50 -23.16 5.22
CA GLN A 61 -2.47 -22.80 3.79
C GLN A 61 -1.17 -22.15 3.30
N GLN A 62 -0.23 -21.78 4.19
CA GLN A 62 1.06 -21.18 3.83
C GLN A 62 2.23 -21.93 4.46
N ARG A 63 3.33 -22.05 3.71
CA ARG A 63 4.58 -22.70 4.14
C ARG A 63 5.44 -21.79 5.03
N GLY A 64 5.25 -20.48 4.92
CA GLY A 64 5.85 -19.46 5.78
C GLY A 64 4.87 -18.32 6.08
N ASP A 65 5.27 -17.37 6.91
CA ASP A 65 4.40 -16.25 7.27
C ASP A 65 4.55 -15.11 6.29
N LEU A 66 3.44 -14.71 5.70
CA LEU A 66 3.39 -13.58 4.80
C LEU A 66 3.49 -12.28 5.61
N LEU A 67 4.54 -11.51 5.38
CA LEU A 67 4.75 -10.19 5.95
C LEU A 67 4.53 -9.14 4.84
N ALA A 68 3.74 -8.11 5.14
CA ALA A 68 3.61 -6.94 4.28
C ALA A 68 4.40 -5.75 4.86
N SER A 69 5.03 -4.97 3.97
CA SER A 69 5.66 -3.69 4.28
C SER A 69 5.15 -2.58 3.35
N SER A 70 4.90 -1.39 3.91
CA SER A 70 4.59 -0.19 3.13
C SER A 70 5.75 0.80 3.14
N GLY A 71 5.93 1.51 2.04
CA GLY A 71 6.92 2.57 1.86
C GLY A 71 6.64 3.30 0.55
N ASP A 72 7.62 3.35 -0.34
CA ASP A 72 7.41 3.71 -1.76
C ASP A 72 6.43 2.76 -2.47
N PHE A 73 6.45 1.47 -2.15
CA PHE A 73 5.48 0.49 -2.63
C PHE A 73 4.98 -0.41 -1.49
N LEU A 74 3.89 -1.13 -1.72
CA LEU A 74 3.51 -2.25 -0.88
C LEU A 74 4.31 -3.49 -1.33
N ARG A 75 5.09 -4.07 -0.42
CA ARG A 75 5.87 -5.29 -0.67
C ARG A 75 5.38 -6.42 0.20
N LEU A 76 5.41 -7.62 -0.36
CA LEU A 76 5.14 -8.86 0.34
C LEU A 76 6.43 -9.67 0.46
N TRP A 77 6.60 -10.28 1.63
CA TRP A 77 7.75 -11.08 1.99
C TRP A 77 7.25 -12.40 2.59
N GLU A 78 7.86 -13.52 2.22
CA GLU A 78 7.60 -14.81 2.85
C GLU A 78 8.70 -15.06 3.87
N VAL A 79 8.34 -15.04 5.15
CA VAL A 79 9.26 -15.23 6.27
C VAL A 79 9.16 -16.68 6.74
N ASN A 80 10.23 -17.44 6.51
CA ASN A 80 10.34 -18.84 6.89
C ASN A 80 11.37 -19.00 8.00
N GLU A 81 10.94 -19.47 9.17
CA GLU A 81 11.84 -19.69 10.31
C GLU A 81 12.69 -20.95 10.13
N ASP A 82 12.08 -22.04 9.67
CA ASP A 82 12.73 -23.34 9.48
C ASP A 82 13.93 -23.26 8.50
N SER A 83 13.76 -22.52 7.41
CA SER A 83 14.82 -22.24 6.45
C SER A 83 15.62 -20.99 6.78
N SER A 84 15.25 -20.24 7.82
CA SER A 84 15.89 -18.99 8.23
C SER A 84 16.06 -18.02 7.04
N SER A 85 14.99 -17.88 6.24
CA SER A 85 14.99 -17.09 5.01
C SER A 85 13.79 -16.16 4.94
N ALA A 86 14.00 -14.97 4.39
CA ALA A 86 12.96 -13.99 4.11
C ALA A 86 13.05 -13.61 2.64
N GLU A 87 12.11 -14.11 1.84
CA GLU A 87 12.16 -13.97 0.38
C GLU A 87 11.12 -12.95 -0.11
N PRO A 88 11.46 -12.07 -1.07
CA PRO A 88 10.50 -11.16 -1.67
C PRO A 88 9.48 -11.94 -2.53
N VAL A 89 8.20 -11.75 -2.25
CA VAL A 89 7.10 -12.42 -2.97
C VAL A 89 6.61 -11.55 -4.12
N SER A 90 6.28 -10.29 -3.84
CA SER A 90 5.74 -9.38 -4.85
C SER A 90 5.84 -7.92 -4.42
N VAL A 91 5.97 -7.02 -5.40
CA VAL A 91 5.79 -5.58 -5.22
C VAL A 91 4.48 -5.18 -5.89
N LEU A 92 3.54 -4.66 -5.12
CA LEU A 92 2.22 -4.29 -5.62
C LEU A 92 2.27 -2.84 -6.11
N ASN A 93 2.11 -2.70 -7.44
CA ASN A 93 2.03 -1.42 -8.13
C ASN A 93 0.79 -1.41 -9.02
N ASN A 94 0.04 -0.31 -8.97
CA ASN A 94 -1.20 -0.12 -9.73
C ASN A 94 -0.95 0.32 -11.18
N SER A 95 0.25 0.80 -11.50
CA SER A 95 0.62 1.22 -12.85
C SER A 95 1.83 0.44 -13.34
N LYS A 96 1.68 -0.31 -14.43
CA LYS A 96 2.82 -0.97 -15.09
C LYS A 96 3.78 0.03 -15.76
N THR A 97 3.38 1.29 -15.89
CA THR A 97 4.07 2.32 -16.68
C THR A 97 4.66 3.45 -15.85
N SER A 98 4.31 3.60 -14.57
CA SER A 98 4.93 4.61 -13.70
C SER A 98 5.93 3.98 -12.74
N GLU A 99 7.20 4.37 -12.89
CA GLU A 99 8.27 4.15 -11.91
C GLU A 99 8.04 4.96 -10.62
N PHE A 100 6.99 5.80 -10.61
CA PHE A 100 6.63 6.68 -9.52
C PHE A 100 5.19 6.41 -9.10
N CYS A 101 5.01 5.98 -7.86
CA CYS A 101 3.74 6.06 -7.16
C CYS A 101 3.93 6.87 -5.88
N ALA A 102 2.87 7.49 -5.39
CA ALA A 102 2.95 8.24 -4.16
C ALA A 102 3.21 7.30 -2.98
N PRO A 103 4.16 7.61 -2.08
CA PRO A 103 4.49 6.73 -0.98
C PRO A 103 3.26 6.44 -0.10
N LEU A 104 3.19 5.18 0.33
CA LEU A 104 2.15 4.65 1.18
C LEU A 104 2.38 5.10 2.63
N THR A 105 1.35 5.67 3.23
CA THR A 105 1.36 6.13 4.61
C THR A 105 0.96 5.02 5.59
N SER A 106 0.14 4.06 5.15
CA SER A 106 -0.29 2.91 5.94
C SER A 106 -0.96 1.85 5.06
N PHE A 107 -1.29 0.71 5.66
CA PHE A 107 -2.15 -0.31 5.07
C PHE A 107 -2.85 -1.13 6.17
N ASP A 108 -3.89 -1.88 5.82
CA ASP A 108 -4.50 -2.85 6.73
C ASP A 108 -4.98 -4.11 6.01
N TRP A 109 -4.89 -5.24 6.70
CA TRP A 109 -5.39 -6.52 6.19
C TRP A 109 -6.90 -6.60 6.38
N ASN A 110 -7.57 -7.34 5.50
CA ASN A 110 -8.96 -7.68 5.71
C ASN A 110 -9.05 -8.94 6.59
N ASP A 111 -9.64 -8.82 7.78
CA ASP A 111 -9.78 -9.94 8.73
C ASP A 111 -10.70 -11.07 8.24
N VAL A 112 -11.65 -10.77 7.35
CA VAL A 112 -12.63 -11.73 6.81
C VAL A 112 -12.10 -12.42 5.56
N GLU A 113 -11.44 -11.66 4.68
CA GLU A 113 -10.81 -12.16 3.47
C GLU A 113 -9.32 -11.75 3.44
N PRO A 114 -8.42 -12.46 4.16
CA PRO A 114 -7.00 -12.07 4.30
C PRO A 114 -6.18 -12.03 3.01
N LYS A 115 -6.76 -12.45 1.88
CA LYS A 115 -6.23 -12.22 0.53
C LYS A 115 -6.41 -10.78 0.05
N ARG A 116 -7.10 -9.94 0.83
CA ARG A 116 -7.32 -8.53 0.54
C ARG A 116 -6.63 -7.65 1.56
N LEU A 117 -6.15 -6.52 1.07
CA LEU A 117 -5.48 -5.51 1.86
C LEU A 117 -5.83 -4.14 1.29
N GLY A 118 -6.03 -3.15 2.18
CA GLY A 118 -6.23 -1.76 1.80
C GLY A 118 -4.97 -0.95 2.09
N THR A 119 -4.54 -0.09 1.17
CA THR A 119 -3.46 0.88 1.39
C THR A 119 -4.00 2.30 1.37
N CYS A 120 -3.29 3.24 1.99
CA CYS A 120 -3.46 4.67 1.76
C CYS A 120 -2.11 5.33 1.45
N SER A 121 -2.14 6.36 0.61
CA SER A 121 -0.96 7.10 0.13
C SER A 121 -1.08 8.60 0.39
N ILE A 122 0.06 9.29 0.27
CA ILE A 122 0.14 10.75 0.46
C ILE A 122 -0.59 11.53 -0.65
N ASP A 123 -0.78 10.94 -1.83
CA ASP A 123 -1.58 11.51 -2.92
C ASP A 123 -3.10 11.42 -2.69
N THR A 124 -3.50 11.16 -1.45
CA THR A 124 -4.90 11.09 -1.02
C THR A 124 -5.70 9.93 -1.61
N THR A 125 -5.02 8.90 -2.12
CA THR A 125 -5.67 7.70 -2.67
C THR A 125 -5.63 6.54 -1.67
N CYS A 126 -6.75 5.84 -1.53
CA CYS A 126 -6.83 4.53 -0.90
C CYS A 126 -7.04 3.47 -1.99
N THR A 127 -6.27 2.38 -1.94
CA THR A 127 -6.37 1.29 -2.94
C THR A 127 -6.66 -0.03 -2.24
N ILE A 128 -7.59 -0.81 -2.80
CA ILE A 128 -7.88 -2.18 -2.35
C ILE A 128 -7.21 -3.17 -3.29
N TRP A 129 -6.43 -4.06 -2.68
CA TRP A 129 -5.57 -5.02 -3.36
C TRP A 129 -6.11 -6.43 -3.21
N ASP A 130 -5.95 -7.21 -4.28
CA ASP A 130 -5.92 -8.66 -4.24
C ASP A 130 -4.45 -9.09 -4.19
N VAL A 131 -4.05 -9.63 -3.05
CA VAL A 131 -2.67 -9.94 -2.67
C VAL A 131 -2.14 -11.13 -3.46
N GLU A 132 -2.95 -12.17 -3.62
CA GLU A 132 -2.60 -13.39 -4.37
C GLU A 132 -2.35 -13.07 -5.85
N ARG A 133 -3.15 -12.16 -6.41
CA ARG A 133 -3.04 -11.75 -7.81
C ARG A 133 -2.10 -10.57 -8.02
N SER A 134 -1.63 -9.95 -6.92
CA SER A 134 -0.80 -8.75 -6.91
C SER A 134 -1.39 -7.63 -7.78
N VAL A 135 -2.68 -7.31 -7.58
CA VAL A 135 -3.43 -6.29 -8.35
C VAL A 135 -4.27 -5.40 -7.46
N GLY A 136 -4.26 -4.10 -7.75
CA GLY A 136 -5.25 -3.16 -7.25
C GLY A 136 -6.50 -3.29 -8.10
N PHE A 137 -7.67 -3.43 -7.47
CA PHE A 137 -8.94 -3.60 -8.20
C PHE A 137 -9.96 -2.51 -7.91
N ALA A 138 -9.75 -1.74 -6.85
CA ALA A 138 -10.58 -0.59 -6.52
C ALA A 138 -9.74 0.51 -5.88
N SER A 139 -10.09 1.77 -6.11
CA SER A 139 -9.51 2.91 -5.40
C SER A 139 -10.55 3.99 -5.09
N VAL A 140 -10.25 4.78 -4.07
CA VAL A 140 -10.98 5.98 -3.69
C VAL A 140 -9.98 7.11 -3.50
N SER A 141 -10.29 8.30 -4.01
CA SER A 141 -9.40 9.47 -3.93
C SER A 141 -10.08 10.64 -3.20
N ALA A 142 -9.31 11.65 -2.76
CA ALA A 142 -9.90 12.79 -2.03
C ALA A 142 -10.83 13.67 -2.87
N ASP A 143 -10.77 13.57 -4.20
CA ASP A 143 -11.78 14.14 -5.09
C ASP A 143 -13.16 13.47 -4.93
N GLY A 144 -13.26 12.40 -4.13
CA GLY A 144 -14.45 11.62 -3.84
C GLY A 144 -14.78 10.61 -4.93
N SER A 145 -13.94 10.48 -5.97
CA SER A 145 -14.14 9.49 -7.03
C SER A 145 -13.87 8.07 -6.52
N VAL A 146 -14.66 7.12 -7.03
CA VAL A 146 -14.44 5.69 -6.83
C VAL A 146 -14.18 5.05 -8.17
N ARG A 147 -13.04 4.35 -8.27
CA ARG A 147 -12.57 3.71 -9.50
C ARG A 147 -12.52 2.20 -9.31
N ILE A 148 -12.90 1.47 -10.34
CA ILE A 148 -12.70 0.02 -10.45
C ILE A 148 -11.76 -0.24 -11.63
N PHE A 149 -10.74 -1.07 -11.41
CA PHE A 149 -9.73 -1.38 -12.41
C PHE A 149 -10.12 -2.67 -13.17
N ASP A 150 -10.00 -2.69 -14.50
CA ASP A 150 -10.23 -3.93 -15.25
C ASP A 150 -9.05 -4.89 -14.98
N LEU A 151 -9.35 -6.03 -14.37
CA LEU A 151 -8.32 -7.01 -14.01
C LEU A 151 -7.66 -7.69 -15.23
N ARG A 152 -8.30 -7.64 -16.39
CA ARG A 152 -7.76 -8.16 -17.67
C ARG A 152 -6.92 -7.10 -18.38
N ASP A 153 -7.24 -5.83 -18.14
CA ASP A 153 -6.57 -4.68 -18.73
C ASP A 153 -6.22 -3.66 -17.65
N LYS A 154 -5.00 -3.80 -17.11
CA LYS A 154 -4.50 -2.96 -16.02
C LYS A 154 -4.26 -1.50 -16.43
N GLU A 155 -4.41 -1.15 -17.71
CA GLU A 155 -4.27 0.24 -18.19
C GLU A 155 -5.58 1.01 -18.07
N HIS A 156 -6.72 0.32 -18.00
CA HIS A 156 -8.03 0.95 -17.97
C HIS A 156 -8.73 0.77 -16.62
N SER A 157 -9.24 1.89 -16.10
CA SER A 157 -10.13 1.93 -14.95
C SER A 157 -11.44 2.61 -15.33
N THR A 158 -12.53 2.19 -14.69
CA THR A 158 -13.85 2.80 -14.82
C THR A 158 -14.16 3.60 -13.57
N ILE A 159 -14.50 4.88 -13.73
CA ILE A 159 -15.05 5.69 -12.64
C ILE A 159 -16.50 5.24 -12.44
N ILE A 160 -16.77 4.60 -11.30
CA ILE A 160 -18.12 4.11 -10.96
C ILE A 160 -18.91 5.11 -10.12
N TYR A 161 -18.22 6.08 -9.52
CA TYR A 161 -18.81 7.19 -8.81
C TYR A 161 -17.90 8.41 -8.89
N GLU A 162 -18.52 9.56 -9.13
CA GLU A 162 -17.88 10.86 -9.10
C GLU A 162 -18.84 11.84 -8.39
N PRO A 163 -18.38 12.60 -7.39
CA PRO A 163 -19.26 13.50 -6.69
C PRO A 163 -19.65 14.68 -7.60
N PRO A 164 -20.88 15.20 -7.46
CA PRO A 164 -21.29 16.41 -8.18
C PRO A 164 -20.35 17.59 -7.85
N ALA A 165 -20.02 18.43 -8.83
CA ALA A 165 -19.07 19.54 -8.71
C ALA A 165 -19.30 20.48 -7.49
N ARG A 166 -20.54 20.59 -7.00
CA ARG A 166 -20.88 21.35 -5.79
C ARG A 166 -20.26 20.81 -4.48
N TYR A 167 -19.78 19.57 -4.49
CA TYR A 167 -19.10 18.91 -3.36
C TYR A 167 -17.58 18.76 -3.58
N ALA A 168 -17.05 19.25 -4.70
CA ALA A 168 -15.61 19.25 -4.93
C ALA A 168 -14.92 20.15 -3.89
N ALA A 169 -13.78 19.70 -3.37
CA ALA A 169 -12.97 20.46 -2.42
C ALA A 169 -12.69 21.88 -2.97
N PRO A 170 -12.62 22.91 -2.11
CA PRO A 170 -12.49 24.29 -2.56
C PRO A 170 -11.27 24.56 -3.47
N GLU A 171 -10.22 23.74 -3.39
CA GLU A 171 -9.06 23.82 -4.29
C GLU A 171 -9.40 23.51 -5.77
N ALA A 172 -10.32 22.57 -6.03
CA ALA A 172 -10.79 22.24 -7.38
C ALA A 172 -11.69 23.34 -7.99
N ARG A 173 -12.20 24.26 -7.16
CA ARG A 173 -13.10 25.34 -7.57
C ARG A 173 -12.37 26.52 -8.24
N VAL A 174 -11.07 26.67 -7.97
CA VAL A 174 -10.26 27.78 -8.49
C VAL A 174 -9.86 27.55 -9.95
N GLU A 175 -9.66 26.30 -10.36
CA GLU A 175 -9.19 25.97 -11.71
C GLU A 175 -10.31 26.12 -12.77
N GLN A 176 -11.57 25.79 -12.42
CA GLN A 176 -12.71 25.96 -13.33
C GLN A 176 -13.10 27.44 -13.55
N ALA A 177 -12.86 28.33 -12.58
CA ALA A 177 -13.14 29.76 -12.75
C ALA A 177 -12.14 30.48 -13.68
N GLY A 178 -10.97 29.87 -13.93
CA GLY A 178 -9.92 30.43 -14.79
C GLY A 178 -10.15 30.20 -16.29
N LEU A 179 -11.07 29.31 -16.68
CA LEU A 179 -11.35 28.99 -18.09
C LEU A 179 -12.55 29.74 -18.70
N GLU A 180 -13.39 30.42 -17.90
CA GLU A 180 -14.57 31.15 -18.42
C GLU A 180 -14.31 32.61 -18.79
N VAL A 181 -13.06 33.11 -18.69
CA VAL A 181 -12.73 34.52 -18.99
C VAL A 181 -11.73 34.63 -20.14
N TYR A 182 -11.98 34.00 -21.29
CA TYR A 182 -11.40 34.41 -22.58
C TYR A 182 -12.23 33.81 -23.73
N GLY A 183 -13.40 34.40 -23.96
CA GLY A 183 -14.30 34.04 -25.05
C GLY A 183 -15.08 35.25 -25.51
N ASP A 184 -14.47 36.00 -26.42
CA ASP A 184 -15.10 36.69 -27.56
C ASP A 184 -16.36 37.54 -27.31
N ASP A 185 -16.18 38.87 -27.25
CA ASP A 185 -17.18 39.84 -27.69
C ASP A 185 -16.50 40.81 -28.67
N SER A 186 -16.18 40.30 -29.86
CA SER A 186 -16.01 41.12 -31.05
C SER A 186 -17.31 41.13 -31.85
N ASP A 187 -18.21 42.08 -31.56
CA ASP A 187 -19.24 42.48 -32.51
C ASP A 187 -19.63 43.96 -32.31
N GLY A 188 -19.61 44.69 -33.42
CA GLY A 188 -19.59 46.14 -33.48
C GLY A 188 -20.95 46.83 -33.44
N PHE A 189 -20.88 48.16 -33.45
CA PHE A 189 -21.97 49.04 -33.83
C PHE A 189 -21.44 50.17 -34.72
N GLU A 190 -22.30 50.53 -35.68
CA GLU A 190 -22.16 51.52 -36.76
C GLU A 190 -21.65 52.92 -36.33
#